data_AF-A0A8I1LFU8-F1
#
_entry.id   AF-A0A8I1LFU8-F1
#
_cell.length_a   1.000
_cell.length_b   1.000
_cell.length_c   1.000
_cell.angle_alpha   90.00
_cell.angle_beta   90.00
_cell.angle_gamma   90.00
#
_symmetry.space_group_name_H-M   'P 1'
#
loop_
_entity.id
_entity.type
_entity.pdbx_description
1 polymer ?
#
loop_
_entity_poly.entity_id
_entity_poly.type
_entity_poly.pdbx_seq_one_letter_code
_entity_poly.pdbx_strand_id
1 'polypeptide(L)'
;MFTYPTVIKRSKNAGLLERLHSIKVTEEAARQVVFDYLDEQEVEEVRFTGTSGRAICRLYSKERCMLRYPREDTGKLNLYLVLHEIAHFIAYQQFGEKAHGDTFVNVLDDLAMSEWMWKSGAMDE
;
A
#
# COMPACT_ATOMS: atom_id res chain seq x y z
N MET A 1 11.03 10.99 11.32
CA MET A 1 12.31 10.67 10.64
C MET A 1 12.12 9.30 9.98
N PHE A 2 12.18 9.25 8.65
CA PHE A 2 11.64 8.18 7.81
C PHE A 2 12.36 6.83 7.97
N THR A 3 11.61 5.73 7.97
CA THR A 3 12.15 4.35 7.88
C THR A 3 12.31 3.83 6.45
N TYR A 4 11.91 4.58 5.41
CA TYR A 4 12.00 4.13 4.01
C TYR A 4 12.71 5.07 3.00
N PRO A 5 13.80 5.77 3.37
CA PRO A 5 14.52 6.63 2.41
C PRO A 5 15.09 5.84 1.21
N THR A 6 15.20 4.52 1.28
CA THR A 6 15.67 3.66 0.18
C THR A 6 14.61 3.42 -0.90
N VAL A 7 13.33 3.29 -0.52
CA VAL A 7 12.23 3.09 -1.48
C VAL A 7 11.98 4.37 -2.27
N ILE A 8 11.87 5.51 -1.59
CA ILE A 8 11.65 6.82 -2.22
C ILE A 8 12.79 7.17 -3.18
N LYS A 9 14.05 6.89 -2.81
CA LYS A 9 15.22 7.15 -3.68
C LYS A 9 15.26 6.29 -4.94
N ARG A 10 14.65 5.11 -4.94
CA ARG A 10 14.65 4.18 -6.07
C ARG A 10 13.41 4.33 -6.96
N SER A 11 12.36 4.92 -6.41
CA SER A 11 11.14 5.24 -7.15
C SER A 11 11.42 6.24 -8.27
N LYS A 12 10.83 5.99 -9.44
CA LYS A 12 10.81 6.93 -10.56
C LYS A 12 9.85 8.10 -10.30
N ASN A 13 8.95 7.93 -9.33
CA ASN A 13 7.88 8.86 -8.97
C ASN A 13 8.00 9.34 -7.51
N ALA A 14 9.21 9.57 -7.01
CA ALA A 14 9.48 9.95 -5.62
C ALA A 14 8.59 11.09 -5.10
N GLY A 15 8.40 12.14 -5.90
CA GLY A 15 7.55 13.28 -5.54
C GLY A 15 6.06 12.92 -5.42
N LEU A 16 5.59 11.92 -6.16
CA LEU A 16 4.23 11.40 -5.99
C LEU A 16 4.11 10.58 -4.72
N LEU A 17 5.07 9.69 -4.44
CA LEU A 17 5.07 8.90 -3.21
C LEU A 17 5.06 9.80 -1.96
N GLU A 18 5.81 10.89 -1.98
CA GLU A 18 5.79 11.91 -0.92
C GLU A 18 4.43 12.62 -0.79
N ARG A 19 3.78 12.94 -1.91
CA ARG A 19 2.42 13.51 -1.90
C ARG A 19 1.42 12.52 -1.32
N LEU A 20 1.43 11.27 -1.77
CA LEU A 20 0.54 10.21 -1.26
C LEU A 20 0.78 9.95 0.23
N HIS A 21 2.02 10.12 0.71
CA HIS A 21 2.34 10.03 2.13
C HIS A 21 1.63 11.11 2.98
N SER A 22 1.29 12.25 2.40
CA SER A 22 0.55 13.31 3.09
C SER A 22 -0.97 13.09 3.09
N ILE A 23 -1.48 12.19 2.23
CA ILE A 23 -2.92 11.94 2.11
C ILE A 23 -3.38 10.99 3.22
N LYS A 24 -4.40 11.44 3.95
CA LYS A 24 -5.02 10.69 5.04
C LYS A 24 -6.39 10.19 4.59
N VAL A 25 -6.58 8.88 4.63
CA VAL A 25 -7.83 8.20 4.24
C VAL A 25 -8.49 7.54 5.45
N THR A 26 -9.80 7.32 5.40
CA THR A 26 -10.52 6.54 6.43
C THR A 26 -10.19 5.05 6.27
N GLU A 27 -10.48 4.25 7.30
CA GLU A 27 -10.37 2.78 7.19
C GLU A 27 -11.21 2.23 6.03
N GLU A 28 -12.42 2.76 5.84
CA GLU A 28 -13.31 2.32 4.77
C GLU A 28 -12.74 2.63 3.38
N ALA A 29 -12.25 3.85 3.17
CA ALA A 29 -11.59 4.21 1.92
C ALA A 29 -10.32 3.37 1.69
N ALA A 30 -9.57 3.04 2.75
CA ALA A 30 -8.42 2.15 2.64
C ALA A 30 -8.81 0.71 2.27
N ARG A 31 -9.93 0.19 2.80
CA ARG A 31 -10.46 -1.13 2.37
C ARG A 31 -10.82 -1.12 0.90
N GLN A 32 -11.52 -0.07 0.45
CA GLN A 32 -11.89 0.05 -0.96
C GLN A 32 -10.65 0.02 -1.86
N VAL A 33 -9.64 0.84 -1.55
CA VAL A 33 -8.36 0.85 -2.30
C VAL A 33 -7.73 -0.54 -2.32
N VAL A 34 -7.75 -1.27 -1.21
CA VAL A 34 -7.22 -2.65 -1.19
C VAL A 34 -7.98 -3.55 -2.16
N PHE A 35 -9.31 -3.48 -2.16
CA PHE A 35 -10.15 -4.31 -3.03
C PHE A 35 -10.19 -3.86 -4.50
N ASP A 36 -9.82 -2.60 -4.79
CA ASP A 36 -9.65 -2.13 -6.16
C ASP A 36 -8.44 -2.80 -6.86
N TYR A 37 -7.44 -3.22 -6.08
CA TYR A 37 -6.21 -3.84 -6.59
C TYR A 37 -6.06 -5.33 -6.28
N LEU A 38 -6.67 -5.80 -5.19
CA LEU A 38 -6.62 -7.19 -4.74
C LEU A 38 -8.04 -7.77 -4.74
N ASP A 39 -8.26 -8.90 -5.41
CA ASP A 39 -9.58 -9.53 -5.43
C ASP A 39 -10.01 -9.92 -4.00
N GLU A 40 -11.28 -9.73 -3.65
CA GLU A 40 -11.85 -10.18 -2.37
C GLU A 40 -11.62 -11.68 -2.13
N GLN A 41 -11.47 -12.49 -3.19
CA GLN A 41 -11.12 -13.90 -3.09
C GLN A 41 -9.66 -14.16 -2.69
N GLU A 42 -8.77 -13.19 -2.92
CA GLU A 42 -7.36 -13.24 -2.53
C GLU A 42 -7.11 -12.66 -1.12
N VAL A 43 -8.07 -11.88 -0.62
CA VAL A 43 -7.98 -11.15 0.66
C VAL A 43 -9.18 -11.47 1.55
N GLU A 44 -9.09 -12.57 2.33
CA GLU A 44 -10.15 -12.98 3.27
C GLU A 44 -10.45 -11.88 4.33
N GLU A 45 -9.48 -11.04 4.72
CA GLU A 45 -9.71 -10.03 5.76
C GLU A 45 -8.70 -8.84 5.79
N VAL A 46 -9.21 -7.61 5.78
CA VAL A 46 -8.40 -6.38 5.99
C VAL A 46 -8.56 -5.85 7.42
N ARG A 47 -7.49 -5.90 8.24
CA ARG A 47 -7.51 -5.47 9.66
C ARG A 47 -6.57 -4.31 9.99
N PHE A 48 -7.12 -3.15 10.32
CA PHE A 48 -6.35 -2.00 10.81
C PHE A 48 -6.04 -2.12 12.32
N THR A 49 -4.95 -2.82 12.68
CA THR A 49 -4.55 -2.96 14.09
C THR A 49 -3.54 -1.90 14.49
N GLY A 50 -3.88 -1.08 15.49
CA GLY A 50 -2.95 -0.11 16.09
C GLY A 50 -1.74 -0.77 16.74
N THR A 51 -0.69 -1.03 15.97
CA THR A 51 0.62 -1.38 16.51
C THR A 51 1.61 -0.29 16.15
N SER A 52 2.11 0.40 17.19
CA SER A 52 3.30 1.23 17.13
C SER A 52 4.49 0.38 16.66
N GLY A 53 4.90 0.52 15.41
CA GLY A 53 6.28 0.19 15.06
C GLY A 53 6.54 -0.33 13.67
N ARG A 54 5.77 -1.28 13.14
CA ARG A 54 6.01 -1.83 11.79
C ARG A 54 4.68 -2.32 11.23
N ALA A 55 4.33 -1.87 10.04
CA ALA A 55 3.34 -2.58 9.24
C ALA A 55 3.92 -3.97 9.01
N ILE A 56 3.21 -4.99 9.49
CA ILE A 56 3.63 -6.36 9.36
C ILE A 56 2.48 -7.07 8.67
N CYS A 57 2.56 -7.18 7.35
CA CYS A 57 1.90 -8.29 6.70
C CYS A 57 2.59 -9.59 7.17
N ARG A 58 2.01 -10.24 8.17
CA ARG A 58 2.39 -11.59 8.60
C ARG A 58 1.17 -12.46 8.40
N LEU A 59 0.97 -12.85 7.15
CA LEU A 59 0.46 -14.14 6.68
C LEU A 59 0.06 -13.89 5.23
N TYR A 60 0.96 -14.26 4.31
CA TYR A 60 0.58 -14.64 2.95
C TYR A 60 0.62 -16.17 2.95
N SER A 61 -0.41 -16.82 3.48
CA SER A 61 -0.71 -18.16 2.97
C SER A 61 -1.48 -17.97 1.66
N LYS A 62 -1.58 -19.00 0.82
CA LYS A 62 -2.40 -18.96 -0.41
C LYS A 62 -3.90 -18.63 -0.17
N GLU A 63 -4.30 -18.44 1.08
CA GLU A 63 -5.69 -18.38 1.54
C GLU A 63 -5.99 -17.11 2.35
N ARG A 64 -4.98 -16.33 2.77
CA ARG A 64 -5.16 -15.18 3.69
C ARG A 64 -4.16 -14.07 3.39
N CYS A 65 -4.66 -12.84 3.33
CA CYS A 65 -3.86 -11.61 3.35
C CYS A 65 -4.30 -10.78 4.57
N MET A 66 -3.38 -10.50 5.51
CA MET A 66 -3.67 -9.64 6.67
C MET A 66 -2.81 -8.38 6.61
N LEU A 67 -3.43 -7.26 6.25
CA LEU A 67 -2.75 -5.96 6.18
C LEU A 67 -2.84 -5.25 7.52
N ARG A 68 -1.71 -5.12 8.25
CA ARG A 68 -1.66 -4.47 9.57
C ARG A 68 -1.11 -3.06 9.47
N TYR A 69 -1.96 -2.06 9.71
CA TYR A 69 -1.57 -0.66 9.65
C TYR A 69 -1.40 -0.04 11.03
N PRO A 70 -0.33 0.74 11.27
CA PRO A 70 -0.25 1.55 12.47
C PRO A 70 -1.41 2.56 12.47
N ARG A 71 -2.38 2.35 13.36
CA ARG A 71 -3.44 3.31 13.64
C ARG A 71 -2.77 4.54 14.26
N GLU A 72 -2.75 5.65 13.53
CA GLU A 72 -2.56 6.96 14.17
C GLU A 72 -3.83 7.23 15.00
N ASP A 73 -3.70 7.89 16.16
CA ASP A 73 -4.79 8.16 17.12
C ASP A 73 -6.01 8.93 16.54
N THR A 74 -5.98 9.24 15.25
CA THR A 74 -6.98 9.99 14.50
C THR A 74 -7.97 9.13 13.72
N GLY A 75 -7.80 7.79 13.69
CA GLY A 75 -8.67 6.90 12.89
C GLY A 75 -8.49 7.07 11.37
N LYS A 76 -7.40 7.71 10.95
CA LYS A 76 -7.02 7.89 9.55
C LYS A 76 -5.70 7.20 9.26
N LEU A 77 -5.56 6.76 8.01
CA LEU A 77 -4.43 5.98 7.51
C LEU A 77 -3.70 6.78 6.44
N ASN A 78 -2.41 6.52 6.31
CA ASN A 78 -1.60 7.08 5.24
C ASN A 78 -1.83 6.28 3.95
N LEU A 79 -2.30 6.94 2.88
CA LEU A 79 -2.56 6.28 1.59
C LEU A 79 -1.29 5.62 1.02
N TYR A 80 -0.13 6.25 1.16
CA TYR A 80 1.14 5.64 0.77
C TYR A 80 1.35 4.28 1.46
N LEU A 81 1.04 4.17 2.75
CA LEU A 81 1.20 2.90 3.46
C LEU A 81 0.21 1.86 2.94
N VAL A 82 -1.00 2.26 2.54
CA VAL A 82 -1.98 1.34 1.94
C VAL A 82 -1.41 0.71 0.67
N LEU A 83 -0.95 1.55 -0.25
CA LEU A 83 -0.35 1.09 -1.50
C LEU A 83 0.97 0.33 -1.27
N HIS A 84 1.75 0.70 -0.25
CA HIS A 84 2.98 0.01 0.13
C HIS A 84 2.73 -1.46 0.50
N GLU A 85 1.68 -1.74 1.25
CA GLU A 85 1.34 -3.11 1.64
C GLU A 85 0.74 -3.92 0.49
N ILE A 86 -0.04 -3.27 -0.39
CA ILE A 86 -0.54 -3.89 -1.64
C ILE A 86 0.66 -4.26 -2.54
N ALA A 87 1.65 -3.38 -2.67
CA ALA A 87 2.86 -3.65 -3.43
C ALA A 87 3.63 -4.86 -2.87
N HIS A 88 3.69 -5.02 -1.55
CA HIS A 88 4.27 -6.21 -0.94
C HIS A 88 3.51 -7.49 -1.31
N PHE A 89 2.17 -7.45 -1.29
CA PHE A 89 1.36 -8.60 -1.67
C PHE A 89 1.63 -9.01 -3.13
N ILE A 90 1.54 -8.06 -4.06
CA ILE A 90 1.72 -8.30 -5.50
C ILE A 90 3.14 -8.79 -5.78
N ALA A 91 4.16 -8.11 -5.22
CA ALA A 91 5.56 -8.49 -5.41
C ALA A 91 5.84 -9.92 -4.89
N TYR A 92 5.23 -10.30 -3.76
CA TYR A 92 5.39 -11.63 -3.21
C TYR A 92 4.65 -12.70 -4.03
N GLN A 93 3.38 -12.48 -4.38
CA GLN A 93 2.57 -13.47 -5.10
C GLN A 93 3.07 -13.72 -6.52
N GLN A 94 3.40 -12.65 -7.25
CA GLN A 94 3.77 -12.76 -8.65
C GLN A 94 5.25 -13.09 -8.85
N PHE A 95 6.13 -12.63 -7.95
CA PHE A 95 7.58 -12.70 -8.15
C PHE A 95 8.34 -13.40 -7.01
N GLY A 96 7.66 -13.79 -5.93
CA GLY A 96 8.29 -14.39 -4.75
C GLY A 96 9.15 -13.41 -3.95
N GLU A 97 9.04 -12.10 -4.21
CA GLU A 97 9.89 -11.08 -3.61
C GLU A 97 9.39 -10.69 -2.22
N LYS A 98 10.23 -10.90 -1.19
CA LYS A 98 9.88 -10.64 0.22
C LYS A 98 10.41 -9.32 0.78
N ALA A 99 11.21 -8.60 0.00
CA ALA A 99 11.91 -7.39 0.42
C ALA A 99 11.62 -6.23 -0.54
N HIS A 100 12.06 -5.02 -0.19
CA HIS A 100 11.97 -3.85 -1.05
C HIS A 100 13.01 -3.89 -2.18
N GLY A 101 12.90 -4.81 -3.13
CA GLY A 101 13.73 -4.87 -4.35
C GLY A 101 13.17 -3.99 -5.46
N ASP A 102 13.70 -4.12 -6.68
CA ASP A 102 13.29 -3.28 -7.81
C ASP A 102 11.85 -3.60 -8.25
N THR A 103 11.44 -4.86 -8.16
CA THR A 103 10.07 -5.28 -8.48
C THR A 103 9.07 -4.61 -7.55
N PHE A 104 9.33 -4.65 -6.24
CA PHE A 104 8.50 -3.96 -5.26
C PHE A 104 8.36 -2.47 -5.59
N VAL A 105 9.46 -1.79 -5.90
CA VAL A 105 9.46 -0.34 -6.18
C VAL A 105 8.67 -0.03 -7.45
N ASN A 106 8.83 -0.82 -8.52
CA ASN A 106 8.09 -0.63 -9.76
C ASN A 106 6.57 -0.85 -9.54
N VAL A 107 6.19 -1.90 -8.83
CA VAL A 107 4.78 -2.14 -8.49
C VAL A 107 4.20 -0.98 -7.68
N LEU A 108 4.94 -0.49 -6.68
CA LEU A 108 4.50 0.64 -5.88
C LEU A 108 4.34 1.93 -6.71
N ASP A 109 5.24 2.17 -7.67
CA ASP A 109 5.14 3.31 -8.58
C ASP A 109 3.91 3.21 -9.48
N ASP A 110 3.59 2.03 -10.01
CA ASP A 110 2.43 1.80 -10.87
C ASP A 110 1.11 1.96 -10.10
N LEU A 111 1.05 1.43 -8.87
CA LEU A 111 -0.07 1.62 -7.94
C LEU A 111 -0.26 3.09 -7.58
N ALA A 112 0.83 3.79 -7.26
CA ALA A 112 0.80 5.21 -6.93
C ALA A 112 0.27 6.06 -8.07
N MET A 113 0.73 5.80 -9.30
CA MET A 113 0.26 6.49 -10.50
C MET A 113 -1.21 6.23 -10.77
N SER A 114 -1.64 4.97 -10.72
CA SER A 114 -3.04 4.59 -10.92
C SER A 114 -3.95 5.30 -9.92
N GLU A 115 -3.64 5.18 -8.62
CA GLU A 115 -4.43 5.80 -7.56
C GLU A 115 -4.50 7.33 -7.69
N TRP A 116 -3.39 7.95 -8.09
CA TRP A 116 -3.36 9.39 -8.32
C TRP A 116 -4.24 9.82 -9.49
N MET A 117 -4.18 9.09 -10.62
CA MET A 117 -5.00 9.38 -11.80
C MET A 117 -6.49 9.31 -11.48
N TRP A 118 -6.93 8.21 -10.85
CA TRP A 118 -8.30 8.04 -10.38
C TRP A 118 -8.75 9.19 -9.46
N LYS A 119 -7.94 9.57 -8.47
CA LYS A 119 -8.28 10.67 -7.55
C LYS A 119 -8.27 12.06 -8.18
N SER A 120 -7.44 12.27 -9.21
CA SER A 120 -7.37 13.54 -9.94
C SER A 120 -8.46 13.71 -10.99
N GLY A 121 -9.28 12.68 -11.23
CA GLY A 121 -10.31 12.67 -12.28
C GLY A 121 -9.74 12.54 -13.69
N ALA A 122 -8.50 12.07 -13.85
CA ALA A 122 -7.80 12.00 -15.14
C ALA A 122 -8.12 10.73 -15.94
N MET A 123 -8.99 9.84 -15.44
CA MET A 123 -9.39 8.59 -16.08
C MET A 123 -10.82 8.57 -16.62
N ASP A 124 -11.57 9.67 -16.43
CA ASP A 124 -12.97 9.80 -16.87
C ASP A 124 -13.12 10.61 -18.18
N GLU A 125 -12.04 10.86 -18.92
CA GLU A 125 -12.03 11.55 -20.23
C GLU A 125 -11.63 10.63 -21.40
#